data_AF-A0A8C7RYS7-F1
#
_entry.id   AF-A0A8C7RYS7-F1
#
_cell.length_a   1.000
_cell.length_b   1.000
_cell.length_c   1.000
_cell.angle_alpha   90.00
_cell.angle_beta   90.00
_cell.angle_gamma   90.00
#
_symmetry.space_group_name_H-M   'P 1'
#
loop_
_entity.id
_entity.type
_entity.pdbx_description
1 polymer ?
#
loop_
_entity_poly.entity_id
_entity_poly.type
_entity_poly.pdbx_seq_one_letter_code
_entity_poly.pdbx_strand_id
1 'polypeptide(L)'
;VGRMAFLHLLAIGMFLLPFSGAFFNGPLYPEMSNGTFHHYFVPDGDYENNDDPEKCQMLFKMTDDRKCGLDEDHDSVIRDDFTIIKRHIEDSARVLEGIGKSISFDLDGEDSYGKYLRRETTQIGEAFTNSEKSLLELEVKFKQSQENELKEEHRINDDFLNMVVHTRDVLKETLYISVGLKDKHELLSLIIRSHGTRLSRLKNEYMKVKLG
;
A
#
# COMPACT_ATOMS: atom_id res chain seq x y z
N VAL A 1 -123.07 -13.67 7.38
CA VAL A 1 -122.07 -14.68 6.94
C VAL A 1 -121.00 -14.11 6.00
N GLY A 2 -121.23 -13.05 5.22
CA GLY A 2 -120.27 -12.60 4.17
C GLY A 2 -119.03 -11.79 4.59
N ARG A 3 -118.96 -11.17 5.78
CA ARG A 3 -117.87 -10.24 6.15
C ARG A 3 -116.60 -10.93 6.70
N MET A 4 -116.74 -12.05 7.41
CA MET A 4 -115.61 -12.79 7.98
C MET A 4 -114.89 -13.64 6.92
N ALA A 5 -115.63 -14.17 5.93
CA ALA A 5 -115.04 -14.94 4.83
C ALA A 5 -114.13 -14.09 3.93
N PHE A 6 -114.47 -12.82 3.72
CA PHE A 6 -113.67 -11.91 2.89
C PHE A 6 -112.34 -11.52 3.56
N LEU A 7 -112.33 -11.37 4.89
CA LEU A 7 -111.12 -11.11 5.68
C LEU A 7 -110.18 -12.31 5.72
N HIS A 8 -110.73 -13.53 5.81
CA HIS A 8 -109.92 -14.75 5.74
C HIS A 8 -109.31 -14.98 4.35
N LEU A 9 -110.04 -14.66 3.27
CA LEU A 9 -109.51 -14.72 1.91
C LEU A 9 -108.37 -13.71 1.66
N LEU A 10 -108.48 -12.49 2.20
CA LEU A 10 -107.42 -11.48 2.12
C LEU A 10 -106.17 -11.87 2.93
N ALA A 11 -106.34 -12.48 4.10
CA ALA A 11 -105.23 -12.95 4.93
C ALA A 11 -104.46 -14.11 4.26
N ILE A 12 -105.17 -15.04 3.60
CA ILE A 12 -104.54 -16.14 2.85
C ILE A 12 -103.81 -15.60 1.61
N GLY A 13 -104.34 -14.57 0.94
CA GLY A 13 -103.68 -13.90 -0.18
C GLY A 13 -102.34 -13.24 0.18
N MET A 14 -102.20 -12.68 1.39
CA MET A 14 -100.94 -12.08 1.84
C MET A 14 -99.87 -13.10 2.23
N PHE A 15 -100.25 -14.30 2.67
CA PHE A 15 -99.31 -15.38 2.97
C PHE A 15 -98.79 -16.12 1.71
N LEU A 16 -99.43 -15.92 0.56
CA LEU A 16 -99.06 -16.52 -0.72
C LEU A 16 -98.17 -15.63 -1.59
N LEU A 17 -97.80 -14.43 -1.12
CA LEU A 17 -96.78 -13.63 -1.78
C LEU A 17 -95.41 -14.27 -1.48
N PRO A 18 -94.68 -14.77 -2.49
CA PRO A 18 -93.35 -15.30 -2.28
C PRO A 18 -92.47 -14.18 -1.71
N PHE A 19 -91.79 -14.44 -0.59
CA PHE A 19 -90.65 -13.63 -0.17
C PHE A 19 -89.61 -13.72 -1.29
N SER A 20 -89.63 -12.73 -2.18
CA SER A 20 -88.69 -12.60 -3.28
C SER A 20 -87.31 -12.29 -2.70
N GLY A 21 -86.56 -13.33 -2.34
CA GLY A 21 -85.13 -13.23 -2.10
C GLY A 21 -84.43 -13.06 -3.45
N ALA A 22 -83.73 -11.94 -3.62
CA ALA A 22 -82.85 -11.77 -4.77
C ALA A 22 -81.63 -12.69 -4.58
N PHE A 23 -81.43 -13.64 -5.51
CA PHE A 23 -80.26 -14.52 -5.53
C PHE A 23 -79.33 -14.09 -6.65
N PHE A 24 -78.13 -13.64 -6.31
CA PHE A 24 -77.10 -13.25 -7.26
C PHE A 24 -76.16 -14.42 -7.51
N ASN A 25 -75.89 -14.73 -8.78
CA ASN A 25 -75.10 -15.88 -9.21
C ASN A 25 -73.91 -15.46 -10.11
N GLY A 26 -73.37 -14.25 -9.90
CA GLY A 26 -72.24 -13.70 -10.65
C GLY A 26 -70.92 -13.74 -9.87
N PRO A 27 -69.76 -13.61 -10.56
CA PRO A 27 -68.44 -13.65 -9.94
C PRO A 27 -68.20 -12.41 -9.07
N LEU A 28 -67.96 -12.62 -7.77
CA LEU A 28 -67.57 -11.56 -6.83
C LEU A 28 -66.05 -11.36 -6.91
N TYR A 29 -65.62 -10.14 -7.23
CA TYR A 29 -64.20 -9.78 -7.25
C TYR A 29 -63.80 -9.14 -5.92
N PRO A 30 -62.86 -9.73 -5.16
CA PRO A 30 -62.39 -9.15 -3.91
C PRO A 30 -61.28 -8.12 -4.19
N GLU A 31 -61.50 -6.86 -3.79
CA GLU A 31 -60.42 -5.89 -3.58
C GLU A 31 -60.27 -5.57 -2.10
N MET A 32 -59.03 -5.62 -1.61
CA MET A 32 -58.69 -5.43 -0.21
C MET A 32 -58.13 -4.02 -0.02
N SER A 33 -58.97 -3.09 0.47
CA SER A 33 -58.51 -1.80 0.97
C SER A 33 -58.62 -1.76 2.48
N ASN A 34 -57.49 -1.51 3.17
CA ASN A 34 -57.42 -1.23 4.61
C ASN A 34 -57.87 -2.37 5.56
N GLY A 35 -57.63 -3.63 5.20
CA GLY A 35 -57.76 -4.77 6.13
C GLY A 35 -59.19 -5.24 6.42
N THR A 36 -60.21 -4.67 5.78
CA THR A 36 -61.59 -5.15 5.79
C THR A 36 -62.05 -5.56 4.39
N PHE A 37 -62.84 -6.63 4.30
CA PHE A 37 -63.30 -7.19 3.02
C PHE A 37 -64.54 -6.40 2.53
N HIS A 38 -64.41 -5.68 1.42
CA HIS A 38 -65.50 -4.86 0.87
C HIS A 38 -66.05 -5.51 -0.41
N HIS A 39 -67.34 -5.85 -0.40
CA HIS A 39 -68.05 -6.35 -1.58
C HIS A 39 -68.91 -5.22 -2.14
N TYR A 40 -68.61 -4.79 -3.37
CA TYR A 40 -69.37 -3.74 -4.07
C TYR A 40 -70.49 -4.39 -4.89
N PHE A 41 -71.70 -3.86 -4.79
CA PHE A 41 -72.83 -4.26 -5.64
C PHE A 41 -73.19 -3.11 -6.58
N VAL A 42 -72.96 -3.29 -7.87
CA VAL A 42 -73.38 -2.37 -8.94
C VAL A 42 -74.47 -3.06 -9.75
N PRO A 43 -75.75 -2.65 -9.65
CA PRO A 43 -76.87 -3.35 -10.29
C PRO A 43 -76.79 -3.43 -11.82
N ASP A 44 -76.12 -2.47 -12.46
CA ASP A 44 -76.08 -2.33 -13.92
C ASP A 44 -74.71 -2.70 -14.55
N GLY A 45 -73.70 -3.01 -13.74
CA GLY A 45 -72.40 -3.52 -14.20
C GLY A 45 -71.43 -2.50 -14.83
N ASP A 46 -71.76 -1.21 -14.85
CA ASP A 46 -70.87 -0.15 -15.35
C ASP A 46 -70.21 0.59 -14.16
N TYR A 47 -68.88 0.50 -14.05
CA TYR A 47 -68.11 1.17 -13.00
C TYR A 47 -67.67 2.56 -13.47
N GLU A 48 -68.31 3.63 -13.01
CA GLU A 48 -67.76 4.98 -13.14
C GLU A 48 -66.82 5.29 -11.96
N ASN A 49 -65.63 5.85 -12.26
CA ASN A 49 -64.54 6.11 -11.30
C ASN A 49 -64.86 7.15 -10.19
N ASN A 50 -66.12 7.57 -10.02
CA ASN A 50 -66.51 8.68 -9.15
C ASN A 50 -67.66 8.36 -8.17
N ASP A 51 -68.07 7.10 -8.06
CA ASP A 51 -69.08 6.74 -7.08
C ASP A 51 -68.47 6.57 -5.68
N ASP A 52 -68.84 7.48 -4.77
CA ASP A 52 -68.42 7.48 -3.36
C ASP A 52 -68.64 6.11 -2.71
N PRO A 53 -67.59 5.46 -2.17
CA PRO A 53 -67.68 4.10 -1.61
C PRO A 53 -68.59 4.00 -0.36
N GLU A 54 -68.99 5.12 0.24
CA GLU A 54 -69.91 5.14 1.39
C GLU A 54 -71.40 5.01 1.01
N LYS A 55 -71.78 5.31 -0.24
CA LYS A 55 -73.21 5.26 -0.66
C LYS A 55 -73.68 3.88 -1.10
N CYS A 56 -72.75 3.01 -1.52
CA CYS A 56 -73.04 1.69 -2.09
C CYS A 56 -72.60 0.53 -1.18
N GLN A 57 -72.55 0.74 0.14
CA GLN A 57 -72.16 -0.29 1.09
C GLN A 57 -73.35 -1.15 1.52
N MET A 58 -73.47 -2.34 0.92
CA MET A 58 -74.36 -3.39 1.45
C MET A 58 -73.62 -4.16 2.55
N LEU A 59 -74.02 -3.95 3.81
CA LEU A 59 -73.54 -4.72 4.96
C LEU A 59 -74.17 -6.12 4.93
N PHE A 60 -73.47 -7.10 4.38
CA PHE A 60 -73.87 -8.50 4.50
C PHE A 60 -73.63 -8.98 5.92
N LYS A 61 -74.70 -9.14 6.70
CA LYS A 61 -74.65 -9.89 7.97
C LYS A 61 -74.73 -11.38 7.63
N MET A 62 -73.58 -12.04 7.60
CA MET A 62 -73.49 -13.49 7.42
C MET A 62 -74.10 -14.19 8.66
N THR A 63 -75.37 -14.57 8.57
CA THR A 63 -76.04 -15.47 9.53
C THR A 63 -75.84 -16.91 9.11
N ASP A 64 -74.60 -17.37 9.06
CA ASP A 64 -74.27 -18.78 9.00
C ASP A 64 -73.71 -19.20 10.37
N ASP A 65 -74.56 -19.74 11.23
CA ASP A 65 -74.19 -20.28 12.56
C ASP A 65 -73.49 -21.64 12.46
N ARG A 66 -73.14 -22.08 11.25
CA ARG A 66 -72.25 -23.23 11.09
C ARG A 66 -70.85 -22.78 11.49
N LYS A 67 -70.42 -23.24 12.67
CA LYS A 67 -68.99 -23.28 13.00
C LYS A 67 -68.30 -23.96 11.82
N CYS A 68 -67.51 -23.21 11.04
CA CYS A 68 -66.41 -23.82 10.31
C CYS A 68 -65.69 -24.67 11.35
N GLY A 69 -65.55 -25.97 11.07
CA GLY A 69 -64.65 -26.81 11.84
C GLY A 69 -63.27 -26.20 11.66
N LEU A 70 -62.89 -25.29 12.55
CA LEU A 70 -61.51 -24.90 12.71
C LEU A 70 -60.84 -26.18 13.20
N ASP A 71 -60.22 -26.88 12.27
CA ASP A 71 -59.24 -27.89 12.59
C ASP A 71 -58.22 -27.24 13.52
N GLU A 72 -58.34 -27.48 14.82
CA GLU A 72 -57.33 -27.11 15.82
C GLU A 72 -55.95 -27.70 15.42
N ASP A 73 -55.93 -28.73 14.58
CA ASP A 73 -54.76 -29.29 13.90
C ASP A 73 -54.13 -28.33 12.86
N HIS A 74 -54.91 -27.54 12.11
CA HIS A 74 -54.33 -26.65 11.10
C HIS A 74 -53.63 -25.43 11.71
N ASP A 75 -54.20 -24.85 12.75
CA ASP A 75 -53.65 -23.64 13.40
C ASP A 75 -52.40 -23.97 14.24
N SER A 76 -52.32 -25.19 14.78
CA SER A 76 -51.14 -25.70 15.48
C SER A 76 -50.01 -26.03 14.51
N VAL A 77 -50.30 -26.68 13.37
CA VAL A 77 -49.33 -26.93 12.30
C VAL A 77 -48.74 -25.63 11.75
N ILE A 78 -49.56 -24.60 11.53
CA ILE A 78 -49.08 -23.29 11.06
C ILE A 78 -48.14 -22.64 12.08
N ARG A 79 -48.45 -22.70 13.39
CA ARG A 79 -47.56 -22.17 14.44
C ARG A 79 -46.23 -22.92 14.47
N ASP A 80 -46.26 -24.23 14.36
CA ASP A 80 -45.06 -25.05 14.32
C ASP A 80 -44.18 -24.68 13.12
N ASP A 81 -44.76 -24.52 11.93
CA ASP A 81 -44.06 -24.05 10.73
C ASP A 81 -43.44 -22.65 10.93
N PHE A 82 -44.16 -21.71 11.55
CA PHE A 82 -43.61 -20.39 11.89
C PHE A 82 -42.45 -20.47 12.88
N THR A 83 -42.50 -21.39 13.87
CA THR A 83 -41.38 -21.57 14.80
C THR A 83 -40.15 -22.20 14.13
N ILE A 84 -40.36 -23.12 13.18
CA ILE A 84 -39.30 -23.72 12.38
C ILE A 84 -38.65 -22.67 11.49
N ILE A 85 -39.46 -21.87 10.79
CA ILE A 85 -38.98 -20.77 9.94
C ILE A 85 -38.20 -19.74 10.76
N LYS A 86 -38.69 -19.36 11.94
CA LYS A 86 -38.00 -18.44 12.84
C LYS A 86 -36.62 -18.98 13.24
N ARG A 87 -36.52 -20.25 13.65
CA ARG A 87 -35.23 -20.88 13.97
C ARG A 87 -34.30 -20.92 12.75
N HIS A 88 -34.84 -21.24 11.57
CA HIS A 88 -34.07 -21.24 10.33
C HIS A 88 -33.52 -19.85 9.98
N ILE A 89 -34.30 -18.78 10.21
CA ILE A 89 -33.85 -17.40 10.02
C ILE A 89 -32.74 -17.05 11.02
N GLU A 90 -32.89 -17.42 12.29
CA GLU A 90 -31.88 -17.17 13.33
C GLU A 90 -30.58 -17.94 13.06
N ASP A 91 -30.67 -19.20 12.61
CA ASP A 91 -29.51 -20.01 12.23
C ASP A 91 -28.84 -19.45 10.98
N SER A 92 -29.61 -19.02 9.97
CA SER A 92 -29.08 -18.37 8.77
C SER A 92 -28.38 -17.05 9.13
N ALA A 93 -28.93 -16.27 10.06
CA ALA A 93 -28.31 -15.04 10.54
C ALA A 93 -26.97 -15.33 11.25
N ARG A 94 -26.89 -16.37 12.08
CA ARG A 94 -25.65 -16.80 12.73
C ARG A 94 -24.61 -17.28 11.71
N VAL A 95 -25.02 -18.01 10.67
CA VAL A 95 -24.13 -18.44 9.58
C VAL A 95 -23.60 -17.24 8.80
N LEU A 96 -24.47 -16.29 8.44
CA LEU A 96 -24.06 -15.07 7.74
C LEU A 96 -23.13 -14.19 8.58
N GLU A 97 -23.35 -14.11 9.90
CA GLU A 97 -22.43 -13.45 10.81
C GLU A 97 -21.06 -14.16 10.86
N GLY A 98 -21.06 -15.50 10.88
CA GLY A 98 -19.83 -16.31 10.81
C GLY A 98 -19.05 -16.08 9.52
N ILE A 99 -19.75 -16.05 8.37
CA ILE A 99 -19.15 -15.73 7.06
C ILE A 99 -18.61 -14.31 7.06
N GLY A 100 -19.37 -13.34 7.57
CA GLY A 100 -18.94 -11.94 7.68
C GLY A 100 -17.67 -11.78 8.50
N LYS A 101 -17.56 -12.48 9.64
CA LYS A 101 -16.34 -12.52 10.46
C LYS A 101 -15.17 -13.15 9.72
N SER A 102 -15.38 -14.29 9.04
CA SER A 102 -14.32 -14.95 8.25
C SER A 102 -13.78 -14.02 7.16
N ILE A 103 -14.67 -13.39 6.39
CA ILE A 103 -14.29 -12.42 5.35
C ILE A 103 -13.52 -11.25 5.96
N SER A 104 -13.94 -10.74 7.11
CA SER A 104 -13.23 -9.62 7.76
C SER A 104 -11.79 -9.99 8.17
N PHE A 105 -11.58 -11.21 8.70
CA PHE A 105 -10.25 -11.67 9.09
C PHE A 105 -9.34 -11.88 7.87
N ASP A 106 -9.88 -12.37 6.76
CA ASP A 106 -9.11 -12.56 5.51
C ASP A 106 -8.69 -11.21 4.91
N LEU A 107 -9.61 -10.24 4.87
CA LEU A 107 -9.34 -8.89 4.34
C LEU A 107 -8.35 -8.11 5.20
N ASP A 108 -8.44 -8.23 6.53
CA ASP A 108 -7.48 -7.59 7.46
C ASP A 108 -6.06 -8.18 7.28
N GLY A 109 -5.96 -9.48 7.00
CA GLY A 109 -4.69 -10.15 6.71
C GLY A 109 -4.04 -9.62 5.43
N GLU A 110 -4.82 -9.44 4.36
CA GLU A 110 -4.34 -8.91 3.09
C GLU A 110 -3.81 -7.47 3.21
N ASP A 111 -4.57 -6.57 3.87
CA ASP A 111 -4.15 -5.18 4.05
C ASP A 111 -2.91 -5.07 4.96
N SER A 112 -2.83 -5.89 6.01
CA SER A 112 -1.67 -5.96 6.91
C SER A 112 -0.42 -6.46 6.20
N TYR A 113 -0.52 -7.57 5.47
CA TYR A 113 0.60 -8.16 4.74
C TYR A 113 1.04 -7.26 3.58
N GLY A 114 0.08 -6.64 2.87
CA GLY A 114 0.36 -5.66 1.81
C GLY A 114 1.13 -4.44 2.33
N LYS A 115 0.74 -3.90 3.50
CA LYS A 115 1.47 -2.81 4.18
C LYS A 115 2.88 -3.22 4.58
N TYR A 116 3.05 -4.43 5.12
CA TYR A 116 4.36 -4.97 5.47
C TYR A 116 5.25 -5.10 4.23
N LEU A 117 4.77 -5.77 3.17
CA LEU A 117 5.53 -5.94 1.93
C LEU A 117 5.91 -4.62 1.29
N ARG A 118 5.01 -3.63 1.28
CA ARG A 118 5.32 -2.29 0.75
C ARG A 118 6.42 -1.61 1.56
N ARG A 119 6.39 -1.72 2.89
CA ARG A 119 7.44 -1.19 3.77
C ARG A 119 8.78 -1.88 3.53
N GLU A 120 8.80 -3.21 3.45
CA GLU A 120 10.02 -3.97 3.16
C GLU A 120 10.59 -3.64 1.77
N THR A 121 9.72 -3.52 0.76
CA THR A 121 10.12 -3.12 -0.59
C THR A 121 10.78 -1.74 -0.59
N THR A 122 10.22 -0.78 0.16
CA THR A 122 10.82 0.55 0.31
C THR A 122 12.18 0.48 1.01
N GLN A 123 12.29 -0.25 2.12
CA GLN A 123 13.56 -0.42 2.85
C GLN A 123 14.66 -1.04 1.97
N ILE A 124 14.30 -2.07 1.20
CA ILE A 124 15.20 -2.72 0.24
C ILE A 124 15.63 -1.71 -0.83
N GLY A 125 14.68 -0.95 -1.40
CA GLY A 125 14.97 0.09 -2.39
C GLY A 125 15.93 1.17 -1.87
N GLU A 126 15.73 1.64 -0.64
CA GLU A 126 16.63 2.59 0.02
C GLU A 126 18.03 2.01 0.24
N ALA A 127 18.12 0.75 0.69
CA ALA A 127 19.40 0.07 0.89
C ALA A 127 20.18 -0.10 -0.43
N PHE A 128 19.51 -0.47 -1.52
CA PHE A 128 20.13 -0.55 -2.84
C PHE A 128 20.58 0.80 -3.36
N THR A 129 19.75 1.84 -3.22
CA THR A 129 20.10 3.21 -3.63
C THR A 129 21.32 3.74 -2.87
N ASN A 130 21.39 3.49 -1.57
CA ASN A 130 22.55 3.86 -0.76
C ASN A 130 23.81 3.09 -1.18
N SER A 131 23.68 1.79 -1.45
CA SER A 131 24.80 0.97 -1.93
C SER A 131 25.32 1.44 -3.28
N GLU A 132 24.43 1.78 -4.21
CA GLU A 132 24.78 2.35 -5.52
C GLU A 132 25.54 3.66 -5.37
N LYS A 133 25.07 4.57 -4.50
CA LYS A 133 25.79 5.82 -4.20
C LYS A 133 27.19 5.58 -3.65
N SER A 134 27.33 4.64 -2.70
CA SER A 134 28.65 4.28 -2.15
C SER A 134 29.57 3.66 -3.19
N LEU A 135 29.04 2.82 -4.10
CA LEU A 135 29.83 2.24 -5.19
C LEU A 135 30.30 3.30 -6.19
N LEU A 136 29.45 4.26 -6.55
CA LEU A 136 29.84 5.37 -7.42
C LEU A 136 30.93 6.24 -6.78
N GLU A 137 30.80 6.54 -5.48
CA GLU A 137 31.84 7.29 -4.75
C GLU A 137 33.17 6.53 -4.71
N LEU A 138 33.12 5.21 -4.50
CA LEU A 138 34.31 4.36 -4.51
C LEU A 138 34.95 4.27 -5.90
N GLU A 139 34.17 4.20 -6.97
CA GLU A 139 34.69 4.21 -8.34
C GLU A 139 35.44 5.52 -8.63
N VAL A 140 34.87 6.66 -8.22
CA VAL A 140 35.52 7.97 -8.37
C VAL A 140 36.83 8.02 -7.57
N LYS A 141 36.81 7.59 -6.31
CA LYS A 141 38.03 7.55 -5.47
C LYS A 141 39.08 6.60 -6.03
N PHE A 142 38.66 5.48 -6.60
CA PHE A 142 39.57 4.52 -7.22
C PHE A 142 40.26 5.11 -8.45
N LYS A 143 39.51 5.76 -9.35
CA LYS A 143 40.08 6.45 -10.51
C LYS A 143 41.02 7.58 -10.07
N GLN A 144 40.60 8.40 -9.12
CA GLN A 144 41.44 9.46 -8.56
C GLN A 144 42.73 8.91 -7.93
N SER A 145 42.65 7.80 -7.21
CA SER A 145 43.82 7.15 -6.61
C SER A 145 44.77 6.63 -7.68
N GLN A 146 44.27 5.98 -8.73
CA GLN A 146 45.07 5.47 -9.83
C GLN A 146 45.79 6.60 -10.60
N GLU A 147 45.09 7.70 -10.87
CA GLU A 147 45.69 8.87 -11.52
C GLU A 147 46.76 9.53 -10.64
N ASN A 148 46.52 9.63 -9.32
CA ASN A 148 47.50 10.16 -8.38
C ASN A 148 48.73 9.26 -8.25
N GLU A 149 48.56 7.95 -8.19
CA GLU A 149 49.66 6.99 -8.06
C GLU A 149 50.64 7.11 -9.23
N LEU A 150 50.12 7.13 -10.47
CA LEU A 150 50.96 7.32 -11.67
C LEU A 150 51.69 8.66 -11.67
N LYS A 151 50.99 9.73 -11.28
CA LYS A 151 51.56 11.07 -11.23
C LYS A 151 52.64 11.19 -10.15
N GLU A 152 52.42 10.57 -9.00
CA GLU A 152 53.36 10.57 -7.89
C GLU A 152 54.58 9.71 -8.19
N GLU A 153 54.41 8.54 -8.80
CA GLU A 153 55.51 7.68 -9.26
C GLU A 153 56.40 8.42 -10.27
N HIS A 154 55.81 9.06 -11.28
CA HIS A 154 56.57 9.85 -12.24
C HIS A 154 57.32 11.01 -11.59
N ARG A 155 56.68 11.74 -10.66
CA ARG A 155 57.33 12.85 -9.95
C ARG A 155 58.51 12.37 -9.11
N ILE A 156 58.36 11.28 -8.37
CA ILE A 156 59.43 10.72 -7.54
C ILE A 156 60.60 10.25 -8.40
N ASN A 157 60.33 9.64 -9.54
CA ASN A 157 61.37 9.20 -10.49
C ASN A 157 62.15 10.40 -11.03
N ASP A 158 61.46 11.45 -11.50
CA ASP A 158 62.08 12.67 -12.00
C ASP A 158 62.92 13.38 -10.92
N ASP A 159 62.40 13.49 -9.70
CA ASP A 159 63.12 14.09 -8.56
C ASP A 159 64.39 13.29 -8.22
N PHE A 160 64.31 11.96 -8.21
CA PHE A 160 65.45 11.08 -7.96
C PHE A 160 66.51 11.20 -9.06
N LEU A 161 66.10 11.17 -10.33
CA LEU A 161 67.02 11.34 -11.46
C LEU A 161 67.69 12.71 -11.42
N ASN A 162 66.95 13.77 -11.11
CA ASN A 162 67.49 15.11 -10.97
C ASN A 162 68.52 15.18 -9.83
N MET A 163 68.24 14.57 -8.67
CA MET A 163 69.19 14.48 -7.56
C MET A 163 70.47 13.75 -7.95
N VAL A 164 70.38 12.64 -8.67
CA VAL A 164 71.55 11.88 -9.16
C VAL A 164 72.38 12.71 -10.14
N VAL A 165 71.73 13.37 -11.10
CA VAL A 165 72.41 14.25 -12.08
C VAL A 165 73.12 15.39 -11.34
N HIS A 166 72.43 16.04 -10.40
CA HIS A 166 73.02 17.14 -9.63
C HIS A 166 74.22 16.67 -8.79
N THR A 167 74.09 15.52 -8.13
CA THR A 167 75.18 14.93 -7.31
C THR A 167 76.38 14.57 -8.19
N ARG A 168 76.15 14.01 -9.37
CA ARG A 168 77.20 13.71 -10.35
C ARG A 168 77.93 14.99 -10.78
N ASP A 169 77.20 16.08 -11.04
CA ASP A 169 77.79 17.34 -11.49
C ASP A 169 78.64 17.98 -10.37
N VAL A 170 78.15 17.97 -9.13
CA VAL A 170 78.92 18.41 -7.95
C VAL A 170 80.17 17.55 -7.73
N LEU A 171 80.07 16.22 -7.89
CA LEU A 171 81.23 15.32 -7.79
C LEU A 171 82.27 15.60 -8.89
N LYS A 172 81.83 15.88 -10.11
CA LYS A 172 82.71 16.25 -11.23
C LYS A 172 83.43 17.56 -10.97
N GLU A 173 82.73 18.57 -10.45
CA GLU A 173 83.33 19.84 -10.04
C GLU A 173 84.32 19.65 -8.90
N THR A 174 83.97 18.86 -7.88
CA THR A 174 84.85 18.54 -6.75
C THR A 174 86.12 17.83 -7.22
N LEU A 175 85.99 16.87 -8.15
CA LEU A 175 87.14 16.18 -8.75
C LEU A 175 88.04 17.17 -9.51
N TYR A 176 87.45 18.05 -10.32
CA TYR A 176 88.20 19.09 -11.04
C TYR A 176 89.00 19.98 -10.07
N ILE A 177 88.37 20.44 -8.98
CA ILE A 177 89.03 21.23 -7.93
C ILE A 177 90.17 20.42 -7.28
N SER A 178 89.94 19.15 -6.96
CA SER A 178 90.95 18.28 -6.32
C SER A 178 92.20 18.08 -7.19
N VAL A 179 92.03 17.94 -8.51
CA VAL A 179 93.13 17.81 -9.46
C VAL A 179 93.91 19.12 -9.51
N GLY A 180 93.21 20.25 -9.61
CA GLY A 180 93.85 21.56 -9.59
C GLY A 180 94.64 21.82 -8.29
N LEU A 181 94.12 21.40 -7.14
CA LEU A 181 94.82 21.48 -5.84
C LEU A 181 96.11 20.64 -5.81
N LYS A 182 96.10 19.45 -6.41
CA LYS A 182 97.28 18.58 -6.52
C LYS A 182 98.39 19.26 -7.30
N ASP A 183 98.08 19.87 -8.43
CA ASP A 183 99.06 20.59 -9.26
C ASP A 183 99.67 21.79 -8.50
N LYS A 184 98.83 22.52 -7.75
CA LYS A 184 99.31 23.62 -6.88
C LYS A 184 100.20 23.12 -5.76
N HIS A 185 99.88 21.97 -5.17
CA HIS A 185 100.71 21.35 -4.14
C HIS A 185 102.09 20.94 -4.70
N GLU A 186 102.12 20.30 -5.88
CA GLU A 186 103.38 19.91 -6.53
C GLU A 186 104.26 21.13 -6.85
N LEU A 187 103.66 22.22 -7.35
CA LEU A 187 104.36 23.48 -7.58
C LEU A 187 104.94 24.06 -6.28
N LEU A 188 104.15 24.10 -5.21
CA LEU A 188 104.62 24.55 -3.90
C LEU A 188 105.77 23.69 -3.37
N SER A 189 105.70 22.36 -3.51
CA SER A 189 106.78 21.45 -3.13
C SER A 189 108.07 21.74 -3.91
N LEU A 190 107.98 22.02 -5.21
CA LEU A 190 109.14 22.40 -6.03
C LEU A 190 109.75 23.75 -5.58
N ILE A 191 108.90 24.74 -5.31
CA ILE A 191 109.32 26.06 -4.80
C ILE A 191 110.04 25.90 -3.46
N ILE A 192 109.46 25.16 -2.51
CA ILE A 192 110.07 24.91 -1.19
C ILE A 192 111.42 24.21 -1.34
N ARG A 193 111.51 23.16 -2.17
CA ARG A 193 112.77 22.45 -2.40
C ARG A 193 113.83 23.36 -3.01
N SER A 194 113.47 24.14 -4.04
CA SER A 194 114.36 25.10 -4.68
C SER A 194 114.87 26.15 -3.69
N HIS A 195 113.97 26.82 -2.94
CA HIS A 195 114.35 27.79 -1.92
C HIS A 195 115.19 27.16 -0.80
N GLY A 196 114.87 25.95 -0.36
CA GLY A 196 115.66 25.20 0.62
C GLY A 196 117.10 24.97 0.15
N THR A 197 117.30 24.56 -1.10
CA THR A 197 118.66 24.40 -1.66
C THR A 197 119.42 25.73 -1.78
N ARG A 198 118.74 26.81 -2.18
CA ARG A 198 119.32 28.16 -2.27
C ARG A 198 119.73 28.68 -0.89
N LEU A 199 118.86 28.55 0.11
CA LEU A 199 119.14 28.98 1.47
C LEU A 199 120.27 28.16 2.11
N SER A 200 120.31 26.85 1.87
CA SER A 200 121.39 25.98 2.33
C SER A 200 122.74 26.37 1.72
N ARG A 201 122.78 26.68 0.41
CA ARG A 201 123.98 27.25 -0.24
C ARG A 201 124.42 28.56 0.43
N LEU A 202 123.50 29.51 0.58
CA LEU A 202 123.78 30.81 1.19
C LEU A 202 124.32 30.66 2.62
N LYS A 203 123.71 29.78 3.42
CA LYS A 203 124.18 29.43 4.77
C LYS A 203 125.61 28.88 4.74
N ASN A 204 125.89 27.93 3.86
CA ASN A 204 127.22 27.31 3.78
C ASN A 204 128.29 28.31 3.35
N GLU A 205 127.99 29.20 2.40
CA GLU A 205 128.92 30.28 2.02
C GLU A 205 129.17 31.25 3.17
N TYR A 206 128.12 31.69 3.86
CA TYR A 206 128.26 32.57 5.03
C TYR A 206 129.10 31.92 6.14
N MET A 207 128.88 30.63 6.44
CA MET A 207 129.65 29.90 7.43
C MET A 207 131.13 29.73 7.02
N LYS A 208 131.42 29.51 5.72
CA LYS A 208 132.80 29.45 5.20
C LYS A 208 133.54 30.77 5.36
N VAL A 209 132.88 31.91 5.11
CA VAL A 209 133.46 33.25 5.27
C VAL A 209 133.72 33.61 6.75
N LYS A 210 132.97 33.01 7.69
CA LYS A 210 133.14 33.26 9.14
C LYS A 210 134.13 32.31 9.84
N LEU A 211 134.42 31.14 9.26
CA LEU A 211 135.26 30.09 9.86
C LEU A 211 136.62 29.91 9.17
N GLY A 212 136.86 30.61 8.06
CA GLY A 212 138.19 30.80 7.47
C GLY A 212 138.69 32.19 7.80
#